data_AF-A0A1R0LEY7-F1
#
_entry.id   AF-A0A1R0LEY7-F1
#
_cell.length_a   1.000
_cell.length_b   1.000
_cell.length_c   1.000
_cell.angle_alpha   90.00
_cell.angle_beta   90.00
_cell.angle_gamma   90.00
#
_symmetry.space_group_name_H-M   'P 1'
#
loop_
_entity.id
_entity.type
_entity.pdbx_description
1 polymer ?
#
loop_
_entity_poly.entity_id
_entity_poly.type
_entity_poly.pdbx_seq_one_letter_code
_entity_poly.pdbx_strand_id
1 'polypeptide(L)'
;MSKAKDRKHHKARMDQRTRERPPLLPVLSDTVDRRRRAAAELLAAAGHTRPGDLIPDTAGTLRRAVAPKATGHLTWVEETSTGRRRNLTYEETEAFSAFAAIEVLRLTGIRNEELLELTHHSITEYRLPSTGEVVPLLQVAPSKTDSERLLLVSPELADVLSSIIRRLRGGSGAIPLVTSYDVHERSGTRRCRCSSSAISAPNTALSPRPRCASF
;
A
#
# COMPACT_ATOMS: atom_id res chain seq x y z
N MET A 1 14.14 -7.68 -40.96
CA MET A 1 15.01 -7.11 -39.89
C MET A 1 15.33 -8.20 -38.88
N SER A 2 16.56 -8.26 -38.35
CA SER A 2 17.01 -9.36 -37.48
C SER A 2 16.55 -9.17 -36.03
N LYS A 3 15.77 -10.12 -35.51
CA LYS A 3 15.23 -10.12 -34.12
C LYS A 3 16.31 -9.89 -33.04
N ALA A 4 17.55 -10.30 -33.31
CA ALA A 4 18.68 -10.11 -32.40
C ALA A 4 19.11 -8.63 -32.27
N LYS A 5 19.04 -7.87 -33.38
CA LYS A 5 19.33 -6.43 -33.41
C LYS A 5 18.25 -5.66 -32.64
N ASP A 6 16.98 -5.99 -32.85
CA ASP A 6 15.86 -5.33 -32.17
C ASP A 6 15.91 -5.56 -30.64
N ARG A 7 16.25 -6.78 -30.20
CA ARG A 7 16.43 -7.10 -28.77
C ARG A 7 17.58 -6.32 -28.14
N LYS A 8 18.72 -6.18 -28.84
CA LYS A 8 19.86 -5.37 -28.36
C LYS A 8 19.48 -3.88 -28.27
N HIS A 9 18.79 -3.32 -29.26
CA HIS A 9 18.31 -1.94 -29.20
C HIS A 9 17.25 -1.72 -28.11
N HIS A 10 16.38 -2.71 -27.87
CA HIS A 10 15.43 -2.64 -26.77
C HIS A 10 16.16 -2.62 -25.41
N LYS A 11 17.10 -3.53 -25.20
CA LYS A 11 17.92 -3.55 -23.97
C LYS A 11 18.72 -2.25 -23.79
N ALA A 12 19.38 -1.76 -24.83
CA ALA A 12 20.13 -0.51 -24.75
C ALA A 12 19.25 0.70 -24.38
N ARG A 13 18.03 0.78 -24.94
CA ARG A 13 17.05 1.83 -24.55
C ARG A 13 16.59 1.69 -23.11
N MET A 14 16.36 0.46 -22.64
CA MET A 14 16.00 0.20 -21.25
C MET A 14 17.15 0.61 -20.31
N ASP A 15 18.37 0.17 -20.60
CA ASP A 15 19.56 0.50 -19.80
C ASP A 15 19.82 2.01 -19.77
N GLN A 16 19.64 2.72 -20.89
CA GLN A 16 19.78 4.18 -20.95
C GLN A 16 18.74 4.89 -20.06
N ARG A 17 17.46 4.49 -20.15
CA ARG A 17 16.40 5.03 -19.29
C ARG A 17 16.67 4.80 -17.81
N THR A 18 17.20 3.62 -17.46
CA THR A 18 17.57 3.29 -16.08
C THR A 18 18.72 4.15 -15.57
N ARG A 19 19.61 4.66 -16.43
CA ARG A 19 20.70 5.56 -16.02
C ARG A 19 20.28 7.02 -15.89
N GLU A 20 19.30 7.46 -16.69
CA GLU A 20 18.84 8.85 -16.72
C GLU A 20 17.84 9.20 -15.62
N ARG A 21 17.11 8.21 -15.10
CA ARG A 21 16.03 8.37 -14.10
C ARG A 21 16.44 8.43 -12.61
N PRO A 22 17.54 7.81 -12.13
CA PRO A 22 17.93 7.83 -10.73
C PRO A 22 18.02 9.23 -10.11
N PRO A 23 18.55 10.26 -10.81
CA PRO A 23 18.55 11.64 -10.28
C PRO A 23 17.17 12.23 -10.01
N LEU A 24 16.11 11.67 -10.59
CA LEU A 24 14.73 12.14 -10.44
C LEU A 24 13.98 11.47 -9.28
N LEU A 25 14.56 10.46 -8.63
CA LEU A 25 13.90 9.71 -7.55
C LEU A 25 13.50 10.58 -6.35
N PRO A 26 14.30 11.55 -5.88
CA PRO A 26 13.89 12.45 -4.81
C PRO A 26 12.67 13.27 -5.20
N VAL A 27 12.66 13.85 -6.41
CA VAL A 27 11.53 14.64 -6.92
C VAL A 27 10.26 13.80 -7.05
N LEU A 28 10.39 12.54 -7.48
CA LEU A 28 9.27 11.61 -7.55
C LEU A 28 8.68 11.35 -6.16
N SER A 29 9.53 11.01 -5.19
CA SER A 29 9.15 10.75 -3.79
C SER A 29 8.42 11.94 -3.17
N ASP A 30 8.99 13.15 -3.28
CA ASP A 30 8.35 14.38 -2.78
C ASP A 30 7.01 14.67 -3.46
N THR A 31 6.91 14.36 -4.75
CA THR A 31 5.68 14.57 -5.52
C THR A 31 4.58 13.61 -5.10
N VAL A 32 4.89 12.34 -4.87
CA VAL A 32 3.88 11.35 -4.46
C VAL A 32 3.43 11.56 -3.02
N ASP A 33 4.33 11.95 -2.11
CA ASP A 33 3.95 12.29 -0.74
C ASP A 33 3.05 13.53 -0.69
N ARG A 34 3.41 14.61 -1.39
CA ARG A 34 2.55 15.81 -1.51
C ARG A 34 1.18 15.48 -2.09
N ARG A 35 1.14 14.66 -3.16
CA ARG A 35 -0.14 14.25 -3.79
C ARG A 35 -1.01 13.44 -2.84
N ARG A 36 -0.44 12.46 -2.13
CA ARG A 36 -1.18 11.67 -1.15
C ARG A 36 -1.75 12.55 -0.02
N ARG A 37 -0.94 13.47 0.53
CA ARG A 37 -1.38 14.38 1.60
C ARG A 37 -2.50 15.31 1.13
N ALA A 38 -2.33 15.97 -0.01
CA ALA A 38 -3.34 16.86 -0.57
C ALA A 38 -4.66 16.13 -0.88
N ALA A 39 -4.60 14.90 -1.39
CA ALA A 39 -5.79 14.11 -1.65
C ALA A 39 -6.49 13.67 -0.35
N ALA A 40 -5.73 13.31 0.69
CA ALA A 40 -6.27 12.95 2.00
C ALA A 40 -6.90 14.15 2.71
N GLU A 41 -6.26 15.31 2.68
CA GLU A 41 -6.78 16.57 3.22
C GLU A 41 -8.07 16.98 2.52
N LEU A 42 -8.09 16.93 1.18
CA LEU A 42 -9.28 17.28 0.40
C LEU A 42 -10.44 16.29 0.64
N LEU A 43 -10.16 14.99 0.74
CA LEU A 43 -11.17 13.99 1.08
C LEU A 43 -11.73 14.22 2.49
N ALA A 44 -10.87 14.54 3.46
CA ALA A 44 -11.28 14.85 4.82
C ALA A 44 -12.13 16.13 4.87
N ALA A 45 -11.72 17.22 4.22
CA ALA A 45 -12.48 18.46 4.14
C ALA A 45 -13.86 18.22 3.51
N ALA A 46 -13.89 17.47 2.39
CA ALA A 46 -15.15 17.07 1.77
C ALA A 46 -16.00 16.23 2.72
N GLY A 47 -15.42 15.30 3.47
CA GLY A 47 -16.10 14.43 4.44
C GLY A 47 -16.83 15.18 5.55
N HIS A 48 -16.31 16.33 5.96
CA HIS A 48 -16.93 17.20 6.96
C HIS A 48 -17.87 18.27 6.37
N THR A 49 -17.97 18.35 5.04
CA THR A 49 -18.84 19.30 4.33
C THR A 49 -20.20 18.67 4.06
N ARG A 50 -21.29 19.41 4.33
CA ARG A 50 -22.64 18.91 4.04
C ARG A 50 -22.86 18.80 2.52
N PRO A 51 -23.63 17.81 2.05
CA PRO A 51 -23.99 17.73 0.63
C PRO A 51 -24.65 19.03 0.15
N GLY A 52 -24.15 19.58 -0.96
CA GLY A 52 -24.61 20.85 -1.52
C GLY A 52 -23.77 22.07 -1.13
N ASP A 53 -22.96 21.97 -0.06
CA ASP A 53 -22.13 23.09 0.39
C ASP A 53 -20.76 23.11 -0.32
N LEU A 54 -20.18 24.31 -0.38
CA LEU A 54 -18.82 24.50 -0.89
C LEU A 54 -17.80 23.92 0.08
N ILE A 55 -16.78 23.26 -0.45
CA ILE A 55 -15.73 22.64 0.37
C ILE A 55 -14.71 23.72 0.77
N PRO A 56 -14.36 23.83 2.06
CA PRO A 56 -13.32 24.75 2.54
C PRO A 56 -11.99 24.56 1.80
N ASP A 57 -11.17 25.60 1.73
CA ASP A 57 -9.83 25.59 1.13
C ASP A 57 -9.76 25.22 -0.37
N THR A 58 -10.91 25.18 -1.05
CA THR A 58 -10.99 24.97 -2.51
C THR A 58 -11.23 26.25 -3.31
N ALA A 59 -11.19 27.42 -2.67
CA ALA A 59 -11.53 28.72 -3.28
C ALA A 59 -12.89 28.71 -4.01
N GLY A 60 -13.87 27.93 -3.51
CA GLY A 60 -15.19 27.79 -4.12
C GLY A 60 -15.22 26.99 -5.43
N THR A 61 -14.14 26.30 -5.78
CA THR A 61 -14.07 25.49 -7.02
C THR A 61 -14.79 24.15 -6.89
N LEU A 62 -14.96 23.64 -5.67
CA LEU A 62 -15.57 22.34 -5.41
C LEU A 62 -16.75 22.45 -4.45
N ARG A 63 -17.84 21.78 -4.84
CA ARG A 63 -19.05 21.61 -4.04
C ARG A 63 -19.23 20.13 -3.69
N ARG A 64 -19.64 19.83 -2.46
CA ARG A 64 -19.98 18.44 -2.09
C ARG A 64 -21.21 18.00 -2.89
N ALA A 65 -21.10 16.91 -3.64
CA ALA A 65 -22.21 16.48 -4.50
C ALA A 65 -23.38 15.96 -3.65
N VAL A 66 -24.60 16.38 -4.02
CA VAL A 66 -25.84 15.81 -3.46
C VAL A 66 -26.14 14.51 -4.20
N ALA A 67 -25.94 13.37 -3.52
CA ALA A 67 -26.21 12.05 -4.08
C ALA A 67 -27.42 11.41 -3.37
N PRO A 68 -28.56 11.20 -4.06
CA PRO A 68 -29.77 10.63 -3.47
C PRO A 68 -29.62 9.18 -2.99
N LYS A 69 -28.63 8.46 -3.53
CA LYS A 69 -28.32 7.05 -3.24
C LYS A 69 -26.79 6.86 -3.12
N ALA A 70 -26.12 7.69 -2.33
CA ALA A 70 -24.70 7.49 -2.10
C ALA A 70 -24.46 6.10 -1.49
N THR A 71 -23.70 5.25 -2.18
CA THR A 71 -23.07 4.10 -1.54
C THR A 71 -22.17 4.69 -0.45
N GLY A 72 -22.56 4.56 0.83
CA GLY A 72 -22.19 5.46 1.93
C GLY A 72 -20.69 5.66 2.25
N HIS A 73 -19.78 5.02 1.52
CA HIS A 73 -18.33 5.19 1.66
C HIS A 73 -17.71 6.10 0.57
N LEU A 74 -18.42 6.41 -0.52
CA LEU A 74 -17.88 7.21 -1.62
C LEU A 74 -18.20 8.69 -1.45
N THR A 75 -17.15 9.51 -1.50
CA THR A 75 -17.23 10.97 -1.47
C THR A 75 -17.14 11.54 -2.89
N TRP A 76 -18.27 12.07 -3.35
CA TRP A 76 -18.37 12.77 -4.63
C TRP A 76 -18.40 14.27 -4.44
N VAL A 77 -17.73 14.97 -5.35
CA VAL A 77 -17.75 16.43 -5.45
C VAL A 77 -18.05 16.85 -6.87
N GLU A 78 -18.54 18.07 -7.03
CA GLU A 78 -18.86 18.69 -8.30
C GLU A 78 -18.03 19.97 -8.44
N GLU A 79 -17.41 20.13 -9.59
CA GLU A 79 -16.69 21.36 -9.94
C GLU A 79 -17.68 22.47 -10.28
N THR A 80 -17.56 23.61 -9.60
CA THR A 80 -18.56 24.70 -9.70
C THR A 80 -18.58 25.39 -11.06
N SER A 81 -17.45 25.38 -11.78
CA SER A 81 -17.33 25.98 -13.10
C SER A 81 -17.83 25.08 -14.24
N THR A 82 -17.65 23.77 -14.13
CA THR A 82 -17.92 22.81 -15.23
C THR A 82 -19.08 21.86 -14.96
N GLY A 83 -19.52 21.73 -13.70
CA GLY A 83 -20.48 20.69 -13.27
C GLY A 83 -19.90 19.27 -13.28
N ARG A 84 -18.59 19.12 -13.53
CA ARG A 84 -17.96 17.80 -13.60
C ARG A 84 -17.88 17.16 -12.23
N ARG A 85 -18.26 15.88 -12.15
CA ARG A 85 -18.18 15.09 -10.92
C ARG A 85 -16.81 14.44 -10.77
N ARG A 86 -16.30 14.46 -9.55
CA ARG A 86 -15.05 13.81 -9.12
C ARG A 86 -15.31 12.90 -7.93
N ASN A 87 -14.68 11.74 -7.93
CA ASN A 87 -14.74 10.79 -6.82
C ASN A 87 -13.48 10.97 -5.98
N LEU A 88 -13.56 11.75 -4.90
CA LEU A 88 -12.39 12.02 -4.07
C LEU A 88 -11.94 10.79 -3.28
N THR A 89 -12.85 9.87 -2.95
CA THR A 89 -12.46 8.59 -2.32
C THR A 89 -11.56 7.79 -3.25
N TYR A 90 -11.88 7.75 -4.54
CA TYR A 90 -11.07 7.07 -5.55
C TYR A 90 -9.75 7.80 -5.79
N GLU A 91 -9.77 9.13 -5.97
CA GLU A 91 -8.55 9.92 -6.19
C GLU A 91 -7.55 9.80 -5.02
N GLU A 92 -8.03 9.81 -3.78
CA GLU A 92 -7.18 9.59 -2.60
C GLU A 92 -6.64 8.16 -2.56
N THR A 93 -7.46 7.16 -2.92
CA THR A 93 -7.02 5.76 -2.98
C THR A 93 -5.93 5.54 -4.02
N GLU A 94 -6.08 6.12 -5.20
CA GLU A 94 -5.05 6.10 -6.25
C GLU A 94 -3.76 6.80 -5.79
N ALA A 95 -3.87 7.99 -5.18
CA ALA A 95 -2.72 8.74 -4.68
C ALA A 95 -1.97 7.97 -3.58
N PHE A 96 -2.70 7.34 -2.65
CA PHE A 96 -2.12 6.51 -1.61
C PHE A 96 -1.43 5.26 -2.20
N SER A 97 -2.08 4.58 -3.14
CA SER A 97 -1.56 3.35 -3.74
C SER A 97 -0.30 3.63 -4.56
N ALA A 98 -0.27 4.75 -5.29
CA ALA A 98 0.92 5.21 -6.01
C ALA A 98 2.08 5.51 -5.05
N PHE A 99 1.82 6.26 -3.96
CA PHE A 99 2.80 6.53 -2.91
C PHE A 99 3.36 5.22 -2.32
N ALA A 100 2.48 4.31 -1.91
CA ALA A 100 2.86 3.06 -1.27
C ALA A 100 3.75 2.19 -2.19
N ALA A 101 3.34 2.00 -3.45
CA ALA A 101 4.11 1.24 -4.42
C ALA A 101 5.47 1.88 -4.68
N ILE A 102 5.52 3.20 -4.89
CA ILE A 102 6.76 3.92 -5.21
C ILE A 102 7.73 3.89 -4.03
N GLU A 103 7.28 4.15 -2.81
CA GLU A 103 8.17 4.16 -1.64
C GLU A 103 8.68 2.75 -1.30
N VAL A 104 7.84 1.71 -1.40
CA VAL A 104 8.33 0.33 -1.20
C VAL A 104 9.38 -0.02 -2.26
N LEU A 105 9.15 0.28 -3.54
CA LEU A 105 10.15 0.04 -4.59
C LEU A 105 11.43 0.86 -4.37
N ARG A 106 11.31 2.12 -3.94
CA ARG A 106 12.43 3.03 -3.67
C ARG A 106 13.32 2.52 -2.53
N LEU A 107 12.70 2.08 -1.43
CA LEU A 107 13.40 1.69 -0.21
C LEU A 107 13.93 0.26 -0.24
N THR A 108 13.30 -0.63 -1.03
CA THR A 108 13.68 -2.06 -1.07
C THR A 108 14.45 -2.44 -2.34
N GLY A 109 14.26 -1.73 -3.44
CA GLY A 109 14.83 -2.07 -4.74
C GLY A 109 14.29 -3.36 -5.36
N ILE A 110 13.17 -3.90 -4.85
CA ILE A 110 12.53 -5.09 -5.42
C ILE A 110 11.95 -4.80 -6.79
N ARG A 111 11.70 -5.85 -7.56
CA ARG A 111 11.05 -5.76 -8.88
C ARG A 111 9.56 -5.52 -8.71
N ASN A 112 8.93 -4.95 -9.72
CA ASN A 112 7.49 -4.69 -9.69
C ASN A 112 6.68 -5.99 -9.54
N GLU A 113 7.07 -7.07 -10.21
CA GLU A 113 6.44 -8.36 -10.02
C GLU A 113 6.62 -8.93 -8.61
N GLU A 114 7.75 -8.68 -7.95
CA GLU A 114 7.98 -9.11 -6.56
C GLU A 114 7.12 -8.29 -5.58
N LEU A 115 6.91 -6.99 -5.85
CA LEU A 115 5.99 -6.14 -5.10
C LEU A 115 4.55 -6.70 -5.12
N LEU A 116 4.10 -7.20 -6.27
CA LEU A 116 2.75 -7.75 -6.43
C LEU A 116 2.54 -9.07 -5.67
N GLU A 117 3.62 -9.78 -5.36
CA GLU A 117 3.60 -11.03 -4.58
C GLU A 117 3.80 -10.77 -3.07
N LEU A 118 3.99 -9.51 -2.63
CA LEU A 118 4.12 -9.22 -1.20
C LEU A 118 2.80 -9.47 -0.47
N THR A 119 2.90 -10.22 0.62
CA THR A 119 1.78 -10.47 1.52
C THR A 119 2.15 -10.05 2.94
N HIS A 120 1.17 -10.05 3.85
CA HIS A 120 1.43 -9.81 5.28
C HIS A 120 2.39 -10.83 5.90
N HIS A 121 2.48 -12.04 5.34
CA HIS A 121 3.46 -13.07 5.75
C HIS A 121 4.87 -12.80 5.24
N SER A 122 5.05 -11.87 4.31
CA SER A 122 6.38 -11.43 3.87
C SER A 122 7.10 -10.62 4.95
N ILE A 123 6.43 -10.20 6.03
CA ILE A 123 7.06 -9.50 7.15
C ILE A 123 7.33 -10.53 8.25
N THR A 124 8.62 -10.77 8.54
CA THR A 124 9.08 -11.73 9.55
C THR A 124 9.93 -11.01 10.59
N GLU A 125 9.73 -11.34 11.86
CA GLU A 125 10.58 -10.84 12.95
C GLU A 125 11.88 -11.66 13.04
N TYR A 126 13.02 -10.99 13.08
CA TYR A 126 14.31 -11.63 13.31
C TYR A 126 14.93 -11.11 14.60
N ARG A 127 15.31 -12.04 15.48
CA ARG A 127 15.98 -11.70 16.73
C ARG A 127 17.50 -11.82 16.54
N LEU A 128 18.22 -10.73 16.73
CA LEU A 128 19.68 -10.74 16.64
C LEU A 128 20.26 -11.66 17.72
N PRO A 129 21.10 -12.66 17.35
CA PRO A 129 21.67 -13.59 18.32
C PRO A 129 22.60 -12.93 19.35
N SER A 130 23.23 -11.81 18.99
CA SER A 130 24.20 -11.10 19.82
C SER A 130 23.54 -10.14 20.83
N THR A 131 22.52 -9.38 20.41
CA THR A 131 21.88 -8.33 21.22
C THR A 131 20.51 -8.72 21.75
N GLY A 132 19.88 -9.74 21.17
CA GLY A 132 18.49 -10.11 21.47
C GLY A 132 17.44 -9.13 20.95
N GLU A 133 17.85 -8.10 20.19
CA GLU A 133 16.99 -7.11 19.55
C GLU A 133 16.15 -7.76 18.45
N VAL A 134 14.86 -7.38 18.37
CA VAL A 134 13.95 -7.86 17.33
C VAL A 134 13.89 -6.82 16.22
N VAL A 135 14.33 -7.21 15.02
CA VAL A 135 14.28 -6.38 13.81
C VAL A 135 13.30 -6.99 12.80
N PRO A 136 12.41 -6.19 12.20
CA PRO A 136 11.56 -6.67 11.13
C PRO A 136 12.37 -6.90 9.85
N LEU A 137 12.12 -8.04 9.20
CA LEU A 137 12.64 -8.41 7.89
C LEU A 137 11.52 -8.49 6.88
N LEU A 138 11.81 -8.09 5.65
CA LEU A 138 10.96 -8.29 4.48
C LEU A 138 11.51 -9.45 3.65
N GLN A 139 10.74 -10.53 3.59
CA GLN A 139 10.99 -11.71 2.79
C GLN A 139 10.43 -11.52 1.39
N VAL A 140 11.30 -11.55 0.40
CA VAL A 140 10.97 -11.41 -1.02
C VAL A 140 11.09 -12.78 -1.66
N ALA A 141 9.95 -13.31 -2.10
CA ALA A 141 9.87 -14.58 -2.79
C ALA A 141 10.65 -14.55 -4.12
N PRO A 142 11.22 -15.68 -4.55
CA PRO A 142 11.98 -15.75 -5.79
C PRO A 142 11.13 -15.39 -7.03
N SER A 143 11.61 -14.48 -7.88
CA SER A 143 10.94 -14.12 -9.14
C SER A 143 11.80 -14.45 -10.37
N LYS A 144 11.23 -15.31 -11.25
CA LYS A 144 11.67 -15.76 -12.60
C LYS A 144 13.10 -16.31 -12.76
N THR A 145 14.09 -15.83 -12.02
CA THR A 145 15.52 -16.16 -12.13
C THR A 145 16.31 -15.90 -10.83
N ASP A 146 15.66 -15.43 -9.77
CA ASP A 146 16.32 -14.93 -8.55
C ASP A 146 16.09 -15.85 -7.34
N SER A 147 16.99 -15.81 -6.36
CA SER A 147 16.86 -16.51 -5.09
C SER A 147 15.99 -15.73 -4.10
N GLU A 148 15.44 -16.41 -3.11
CA GLU A 148 14.76 -15.76 -1.99
C GLU A 148 15.69 -14.76 -1.28
N ARG A 149 15.18 -13.56 -0.94
CA ARG A 149 15.95 -12.51 -0.28
C ARG A 149 15.26 -12.06 1.00
N LEU A 150 16.05 -11.86 2.05
CA LEU A 150 15.62 -11.20 3.28
C LEU A 150 16.22 -9.80 3.35
N LEU A 151 15.36 -8.79 3.39
CA LEU A 151 15.76 -7.37 3.48
C LEU A 151 15.48 -6.86 4.89
N LEU A 152 16.45 -6.16 5.48
CA LEU A 152 16.23 -5.44 6.73
C LEU A 152 15.24 -4.30 6.48
N VAL A 153 14.21 -4.20 7.33
CA VAL A 153 13.26 -3.10 7.25
C VAL A 153 13.85 -1.88 7.97
N SER A 154 14.23 -0.86 7.19
CA SER A 154 14.66 0.42 7.74
C SER A 154 13.50 1.14 8.45
N PRO A 155 13.76 2.10 9.35
CA PRO A 155 12.70 2.89 9.97
C PRO A 155 11.77 3.57 8.96
N GLU A 156 12.35 4.11 7.88
CA GLU A 156 11.60 4.74 6.78
C GLU A 156 10.65 3.76 6.09
N LEU A 157 11.09 2.51 5.86
CA LEU A 157 10.24 1.46 5.29
C LEU A 157 9.18 1.02 6.29
N ALA A 158 9.52 0.95 7.58
CA ALA A 158 8.57 0.62 8.63
C ALA A 158 7.41 1.64 8.69
N ASP A 159 7.67 2.93 8.48
CA ASP A 159 6.63 3.97 8.45
C ASP A 159 5.68 3.81 7.25
N VAL A 160 6.24 3.48 6.08
CA VAL A 160 5.47 3.21 4.86
C VAL A 160 4.60 1.96 5.03
N LEU A 161 5.18 0.85 5.47
CA LEU A 161 4.46 -0.40 5.72
C LEU A 161 3.38 -0.22 6.80
N SER A 162 3.70 0.53 7.87
CA SER A 162 2.73 0.85 8.92
C SER A 162 1.55 1.66 8.38
N SER A 163 1.80 2.60 7.48
CA SER A 163 0.74 3.38 6.81
C SER A 163 -0.17 2.49 5.96
N ILE A 164 0.41 1.55 5.21
CA ILE A 164 -0.33 0.56 4.41
C ILE A 164 -1.18 -0.33 5.32
N ILE A 165 -0.56 -0.92 6.35
CA ILE A 165 -1.23 -1.81 7.30
C ILE A 165 -2.37 -1.09 8.01
N ARG A 166 -2.17 0.16 8.45
CA ARG A 166 -3.21 0.97 9.09
C ARG A 166 -4.39 1.19 8.14
N ARG A 167 -4.13 1.47 6.87
CA ARG A 167 -5.17 1.61 5.85
C ARG A 167 -5.93 0.30 5.64
N LEU A 168 -5.22 -0.82 5.52
CA LEU A 168 -5.82 -2.14 5.30
C LEU A 168 -6.69 -2.62 6.47
N ARG A 169 -6.27 -2.35 7.72
CA ARG A 169 -7.08 -2.68 8.90
C ARG A 169 -8.37 -1.87 9.00
N GLY A 170 -8.41 -0.68 8.38
CA GLY A 170 -9.55 0.24 8.48
C GLY A 170 -10.02 0.43 9.93
N GLY A 171 -11.33 0.41 10.15
CA GLY A 171 -11.94 0.50 11.49
C GLY A 171 -12.09 -0.83 12.24
N SER A 172 -11.84 -1.98 11.60
CA SER A 172 -12.08 -3.31 12.19
C SER A 172 -10.87 -3.86 12.96
N GLY A 173 -9.69 -3.25 12.82
CA GLY A 173 -8.46 -3.67 13.50
C GLY A 173 -7.79 -4.93 12.93
N ALA A 174 -8.45 -5.66 12.03
CA ALA A 174 -7.95 -6.85 11.35
C ALA A 174 -7.78 -6.59 9.84
N ILE A 175 -6.76 -7.22 9.23
CA ILE A 175 -6.57 -7.16 7.78
C ILE A 175 -7.62 -8.08 7.13
N PRO A 176 -8.49 -7.56 6.25
CA PRO A 176 -9.50 -8.37 5.59
C PRO A 176 -8.86 -9.40 4.65
N LEU A 177 -9.47 -10.58 4.52
CA LEU A 177 -9.08 -11.54 3.50
C LEU A 177 -9.47 -10.99 2.13
N VAL A 178 -8.48 -10.84 1.24
CA VAL A 178 -8.68 -10.38 -0.13
C VAL A 178 -8.34 -11.52 -1.08
N THR A 179 -9.20 -11.72 -2.09
CA THR A 179 -8.90 -12.65 -3.18
C THR A 179 -7.97 -11.96 -4.17
N SER A 180 -6.78 -12.52 -4.39
CA SER A 180 -5.91 -12.11 -5.50
C SER A 180 -6.51 -12.59 -6.82
N TYR A 181 -6.55 -11.71 -7.81
CA TYR A 181 -6.94 -12.07 -9.17
C TYR A 181 -5.67 -12.23 -10.00
N ASP A 182 -5.43 -13.45 -10.48
CA ASP A 182 -4.34 -13.69 -11.43
C ASP A 182 -4.79 -13.31 -12.84
N VAL A 183 -4.25 -12.20 -13.34
CA VAL A 183 -4.51 -11.68 -14.69
C VAL A 183 -3.95 -12.55 -15.82
N HIS A 184 -2.91 -13.34 -15.54
CA HIS A 184 -2.30 -14.25 -16.51
C HIS A 184 -3.07 -15.55 -16.66
N GLU A 185 -3.64 -16.06 -15.57
CA GLU A 185 -4.48 -17.26 -15.59
C GLU A 185 -5.96 -16.95 -15.83
N ARG A 186 -6.36 -15.66 -15.76
CA ARG A 186 -7.76 -15.20 -15.77
C ARG A 186 -8.64 -15.95 -14.78
N SER A 187 -8.04 -16.46 -13.71
CA SER A 187 -8.69 -17.28 -12.71
C SER A 187 -8.57 -16.56 -11.37
N GLY A 188 -9.70 -16.34 -10.71
CA GLY A 188 -9.69 -15.90 -9.32
C GLY A 188 -9.26 -17.09 -8.47
N THR A 189 -8.16 -16.96 -7.73
CA THR A 189 -7.71 -18.04 -6.84
C THR A 189 -8.81 -18.28 -5.81
N ARG A 190 -9.50 -19.43 -5.90
CA ARG A 190 -10.52 -19.81 -4.92
C ARG A 190 -9.83 -20.07 -3.59
N ARG A 191 -10.05 -19.17 -2.61
CA ARG A 191 -9.70 -19.34 -1.19
C ARG A 191 -8.21 -19.63 -0.95
N CYS A 192 -7.43 -18.59 -0.66
CA CYS A 192 -6.33 -18.78 0.27
C CYS A 192 -6.92 -19.18 1.63
N ARG A 193 -6.73 -20.44 2.02
CA ARG A 193 -7.06 -20.96 3.34
C ARG A 193 -6.02 -20.44 4.34
N CYS A 194 -6.11 -19.16 4.73
CA CYS A 194 -5.43 -18.69 5.94
C CYS A 194 -6.27 -19.17 7.12
N SER A 195 -5.84 -20.28 7.73
CA SER A 195 -6.29 -20.72 9.04
C SER A 195 -6.11 -19.58 10.04
N SER A 196 -7.19 -19.23 10.73
CA SER A 196 -7.18 -18.39 11.91
C SER A 196 -6.10 -18.89 12.88
N SER A 197 -5.08 -18.09 13.11
CA SER A 197 -4.24 -18.19 14.31
C SER A 197 -3.87 -16.77 14.69
N ALA A 198 -4.39 -16.38 15.84
CA ALA A 198 -4.37 -15.05 16.40
C ALA A 198 -2.93 -14.57 16.62
N ILE A 199 -2.64 -13.33 16.22
CA ILE A 199 -1.56 -12.55 16.82
C ILE A 199 -2.11 -12.06 18.17
N SER A 200 -2.00 -12.91 19.19
CA SER A 200 -2.12 -12.48 20.59
C SER A 200 -0.73 -12.12 21.08
N ALA A 201 -0.56 -10.89 21.52
CA ALA A 201 0.61 -10.44 22.27
C ALA A 201 0.80 -11.30 23.55
N PRO A 202 2.04 -11.61 23.97
CA PRO A 202 2.29 -12.07 25.32
C PRO A 202 2.42 -10.86 26.24
N ASN A 203 1.35 -10.56 26.97
CA ASN A 203 1.45 -9.80 28.22
C ASN A 203 1.93 -10.79 29.30
N THR A 204 3.13 -10.60 29.86
CA THR A 204 3.62 -11.39 31.00
C THR A 204 4.00 -10.47 32.14
N ALA A 205 3.08 -10.31 33.08
CA ALA A 205 3.38 -9.95 34.46
C ALA A 205 3.11 -11.17 35.34
N LEU A 206 4.20 -11.84 35.73
CA LEU A 206 4.50 -12.51 37.00
C LEU A 206 3.36 -13.20 37.81
N SER A 207 3.55 -14.53 37.94
CA SER A 207 3.42 -15.33 39.19
C SER A 207 2.03 -15.90 39.61
N PRO A 208 1.96 -16.94 40.46
CA PRO A 208 1.76 -18.31 39.97
C PRO A 208 0.70 -19.13 40.71
N ARG A 209 0.34 -20.27 40.08
CA ARG A 209 0.01 -21.59 40.66
C ARG A 209 -1.37 -22.16 40.30
N PRO A 210 -1.44 -23.51 40.20
CA PRO A 210 -2.39 -24.23 39.37
C PRO A 210 -3.52 -24.86 40.20
N ARG A 211 -4.60 -25.29 39.53
CA ARG A 211 -5.28 -26.58 39.79
C ARG A 211 -6.40 -26.86 38.78
N CYS A 212 -6.24 -28.01 38.11
CA CYS A 212 -7.17 -29.08 37.71
C CYS A 212 -8.70 -28.86 37.51
N ALA A 213 -9.19 -29.77 36.65
CA ALA A 213 -10.55 -30.30 36.47
C ALA A 213 -11.36 -29.64 35.33
N SER A 214 -11.43 -30.27 34.15
CA SER A 214 -12.37 -31.36 33.79
C SER A 214 -13.79 -30.82 33.53
N PHE A 215 -14.10 -30.49 32.27
CA PHE A 215 -15.01 -31.22 31.36
C PHE A 215 -15.10 -30.46 30.04
#